data_AF-A0A1B6EM36-F1
#
_entry.id   AF-A0A1B6EM36-F1
#
_cell.length_a   1.000
_cell.length_b   1.000
_cell.length_c   1.000
_cell.angle_alpha   90.00
_cell.angle_beta   90.00
_cell.angle_gamma   90.00
#
_symmetry.space_group_name_H-M   'P 1'
#
loop_
_entity.id
_entity.type
_entity.pdbx_description
1 polymer ?
#
loop_
_entity_poly.entity_id
_entity_poly.type
_entity_poly.pdbx_seq_one_letter_code
_entity_poly.pdbx_strand_id
1 'polypeptide(L)'
;MSSDKDKCVKEGYVWLPPQGVLSQLKFQKSWQRKYCKLYKASKYGIERLEVFDSEEEAMKTSLMPIITLENCIKITEDTQKHNQPHVFLVVTKTNIQHFAANSEEDMWQWVTALQSVAFKDSVSRQTIEEDNELYCSSEDSGVFSVRLVASEASERCGLPPGPYTLVV
;
A
#
# COMPACT_ATOMS: atom_id res chain seq x y z
N MET A 1 -12.99 -8.31 25.98
CA MET A 1 -12.63 -7.35 24.91
C MET A 1 -11.17 -7.60 24.56
N SER A 2 -10.90 -8.32 23.47
CA SER A 2 -9.51 -8.55 23.04
C SER A 2 -8.90 -7.21 22.64
N SER A 3 -7.78 -6.84 23.25
CA SER A 3 -7.00 -5.67 22.84
C SER A 3 -6.41 -6.00 21.47
N ASP A 4 -7.12 -5.58 20.43
CA ASP A 4 -6.76 -5.76 19.03
C ASP A 4 -5.61 -4.79 18.71
N LYS A 5 -4.41 -5.13 19.19
CA LYS A 5 -3.19 -4.35 19.00
C LYS A 5 -2.70 -4.54 17.57
N ASP A 6 -2.13 -3.50 16.99
CA ASP A 6 -1.47 -3.56 15.68
C ASP A 6 -0.46 -4.72 15.66
N LYS A 7 -0.64 -5.64 14.71
CA LYS A 7 0.26 -6.79 14.54
C LYS A 7 1.53 -6.33 13.81
N CYS A 8 2.68 -6.54 14.45
CA CYS A 8 4.00 -6.33 13.84
C CYS A 8 4.21 -7.33 12.69
N VAL A 9 4.70 -6.83 11.55
CA VAL A 9 5.01 -7.61 10.34
C VAL A 9 6.42 -8.18 10.39
N LYS A 10 7.39 -7.34 10.76
CA LYS A 10 8.79 -7.68 10.96
C LYS A 10 9.38 -6.74 11.99
N GLU A 11 10.22 -7.28 12.85
CA GLU A 11 11.04 -6.51 13.79
C GLU A 11 12.48 -7.01 13.78
N GLY A 12 13.40 -6.15 14.20
CA GLY A 12 14.81 -6.49 14.27
C GLY A 12 15.71 -5.28 14.17
N TYR A 13 17.02 -5.55 14.25
CA TYR A 13 18.02 -4.51 14.14
C TYR A 13 18.34 -4.17 12.69
N VAL A 14 18.38 -2.87 12.39
CA VAL A 14 18.90 -2.31 11.13
C VAL A 14 19.79 -1.13 11.43
N TRP A 15 20.67 -0.81 10.50
CA TRP A 15 21.58 0.32 10.60
C TRP A 15 21.00 1.51 9.83
N LEU A 16 20.92 2.66 10.48
CA LEU A 16 20.53 3.92 9.84
C LEU A 16 21.74 4.84 9.69
N PRO A 17 21.84 5.64 8.63
CA PRO A 17 22.90 6.63 8.51
C PRO A 17 22.76 7.68 9.63
N PRO A 18 23.84 8.37 9.99
CA PRO A 18 23.77 9.44 10.98
C PRO A 18 22.87 10.59 10.47
N GLN A 19 21.80 10.89 11.21
CA GLN A 19 20.85 11.97 10.88
C GLN A 19 20.98 13.13 11.88
N GLY A 20 20.75 14.36 11.41
CA GLY A 20 20.70 15.58 12.23
C GLY A 20 21.90 16.53 12.10
N VAL A 21 21.80 17.68 12.76
CA VAL A 21 22.81 18.76 12.73
C VAL A 21 24.22 18.29 13.12
N LEU A 22 24.34 17.28 13.98
CA LEU A 22 25.64 16.73 14.40
C LEU A 22 26.33 15.90 13.31
N SER A 23 25.57 15.29 12.38
CA SER A 23 26.17 14.63 11.21
C SER A 23 26.64 15.66 10.17
N GLN A 24 25.90 16.76 9.99
CA GLN A 24 26.32 17.91 9.18
C GLN A 24 27.60 18.57 9.74
N LEU A 25 27.72 18.63 11.06
CA LEU A 25 28.92 19.10 11.77
C LEU A 25 30.04 18.04 11.88
N LYS A 26 29.89 16.88 11.21
CA LYS A 26 30.87 15.77 11.14
C LYS A 26 31.21 15.10 12.47
N PHE A 27 30.42 15.31 13.52
CA PHE A 27 30.64 14.69 14.84
C PHE A 27 30.12 13.24 14.90
N GLN A 28 29.14 12.89 14.07
CA GLN A 28 28.63 11.52 13.97
C GLN A 28 28.78 11.01 12.53
N LYS A 29 29.74 10.12 12.32
CA LYS A 29 30.13 9.60 10.99
C LYS A 29 29.74 8.15 10.75
N SER A 30 29.39 7.41 11.80
CA SER A 30 29.08 5.99 11.71
C SER A 30 27.59 5.73 11.62
N TRP A 31 27.23 4.66 10.92
CA TRP A 31 25.89 4.11 10.93
C TRP A 31 25.49 3.73 12.35
N GLN A 32 24.23 3.99 12.70
CA GLN A 32 23.69 3.74 14.02
C GLN A 32 22.81 2.50 13.97
N ARG A 33 23.10 1.50 14.80
CA ARG A 33 22.26 0.32 14.96
C ARG A 33 21.01 0.73 15.73
N LYS A 34 19.84 0.47 15.16
CA LYS A 34 18.53 0.75 15.76
C LYS A 34 17.67 -0.50 15.70
N TYR A 35 16.77 -0.64 16.67
CA TYR A 35 15.75 -1.67 16.64
C TYR A 35 14.50 -1.10 15.96
N CYS A 36 13.96 -1.79 14.96
CA CYS A 36 12.83 -1.31 14.19
C CYS A 36 11.67 -2.29 14.23
N LYS A 37 10.44 -1.75 14.20
CA LYS A 37 9.20 -2.53 14.11
C LYS A 37 8.34 -2.02 12.96
N LEU A 38 7.97 -2.92 12.05
CA LEU A 38 7.17 -2.62 10.87
C LEU A 38 5.71 -2.98 11.09
N TYR A 39 4.80 -2.04 10.82
CA TYR A 39 3.36 -2.23 10.97
C TYR A 39 2.61 -1.94 9.68
N LYS A 40 1.55 -2.71 9.44
CA LYS A 40 0.52 -2.39 8.44
C LYS A 40 -0.43 -1.32 8.98
N ALA A 41 -1.11 -0.62 8.08
CA ALA A 41 -2.25 0.19 8.46
C ALA A 41 -3.32 -0.66 9.16
N SER A 42 -3.96 -0.06 10.16
CA SER A 42 -5.04 -0.63 10.94
C SER A 42 -6.06 0.47 11.26
N LYS A 43 -7.10 0.13 12.02
CA LYS A 43 -8.03 1.11 12.60
C LYS A 43 -7.36 2.12 13.55
N TYR A 44 -6.15 1.86 14.03
CA TYR A 44 -5.45 2.67 15.04
C TYR A 44 -4.19 3.36 14.52
N GLY A 45 -3.77 3.11 13.28
CA GLY A 45 -2.56 3.70 12.73
C GLY A 45 -2.33 3.39 11.26
N ILE A 46 -1.35 4.08 10.68
CA ILE A 46 -0.94 3.94 9.28
C ILE A 46 0.19 2.91 9.11
N GLU A 47 0.52 2.59 7.86
CA GLU A 47 1.75 1.88 7.50
C GLU A 47 2.99 2.66 7.97
N ARG A 48 3.76 2.07 8.88
CA ARG A 48 4.88 2.77 9.52
C ARG A 48 5.99 1.82 9.94
N LEU A 49 7.20 2.35 9.95
CA LEU A 49 8.36 1.77 10.60
C LEU A 49 8.67 2.58 11.86
N GLU A 50 8.50 1.97 13.02
CA GLU A 50 8.89 2.54 14.31
C GLU A 50 10.38 2.28 14.57
N VAL A 51 11.12 3.27 15.08
CA VAL A 51 12.57 3.22 15.26
C VAL A 51 12.93 3.48 16.72
N PHE A 52 13.70 2.58 17.31
CA PHE A 52 14.13 2.61 18.71
C PHE A 52 15.64 2.48 18.82
N ASP A 53 16.23 2.97 19.91
CA ASP A 53 17.65 2.79 20.19
C ASP A 53 17.98 1.33 20.51
N SER A 54 17.06 0.65 21.21
CA SER A 54 17.19 -0.77 21.53
C SER A 54 15.84 -1.49 21.66
N GLU A 55 15.89 -2.83 21.69
CA GLU A 55 14.72 -3.67 21.92
C GLU A 55 14.08 -3.42 23.30
N GLU A 56 14.88 -3.16 24.33
CA GLU A 56 14.39 -2.87 25.68
C GLU A 56 13.65 -1.52 25.74
N GLU A 57 14.10 -0.54 24.96
CA GLU A 57 13.38 0.73 24.81
C GLU A 57 12.04 0.52 24.10
N ALA A 58 12.00 -0.34 23.07
CA ALA A 58 10.78 -0.68 22.35
C ALA A 58 9.71 -1.38 23.21
N MET A 59 10.08 -1.90 24.37
CA MET A 59 9.14 -2.46 25.36
C MET A 59 8.64 -1.43 26.38
N LYS A 60 9.39 -0.34 26.60
CA LYS A 60 9.14 0.63 27.69
C LYS A 60 8.51 1.93 27.19
N THR A 61 8.88 2.36 25.99
CA THR A 61 8.55 3.67 25.46
C THR A 61 7.45 3.58 24.40
N SER A 62 6.42 4.42 24.53
CA SER A 62 5.38 4.59 23.52
C SER A 62 5.62 5.76 22.57
N LEU A 63 6.66 6.58 22.81
CA LEU A 63 7.02 7.73 21.97
C LEU A 63 8.32 7.44 21.24
N MET A 64 8.22 7.15 19.95
CA MET A 64 9.36 6.79 19.12
C MET A 64 9.30 7.53 17.77
N PRO A 65 10.46 7.84 17.17
CA PRO A 65 10.49 8.29 15.79
C PRO A 65 9.81 7.26 14.86
N ILE A 66 8.95 7.76 13.98
CA ILE A 66 8.27 6.95 12.97
C ILE A 66 8.74 7.38 11.58
N ILE A 67 8.90 6.40 10.71
CA ILE A 67 9.09 6.59 9.27
C ILE A 67 7.82 6.09 8.61
N THR A 68 7.03 7.00 8.06
CA THR A 68 5.80 6.65 7.37
C THR A 68 6.12 6.02 6.03
N LEU A 69 5.35 5.00 5.65
CA LEU A 69 5.47 4.35 4.33
C LEU A 69 4.42 4.89 3.34
N GLU A 70 3.73 5.95 3.72
CA GLU A 70 2.79 6.66 2.85
C GLU A 70 3.52 7.27 1.65
N ASN A 71 2.90 7.24 0.48
CA ASN A 71 3.47 7.77 -0.76
C ASN A 71 4.86 7.19 -1.07
N CYS A 72 5.11 5.93 -0.70
CA CYS A 72 6.30 5.20 -1.11
C CYS A 72 6.33 5.06 -2.64
N ILE A 73 7.44 5.43 -3.25
CA ILE A 73 7.70 5.39 -4.69
C ILE A 73 8.50 4.14 -5.05
N LYS A 74 9.51 3.80 -4.24
CA LYS A 74 10.44 2.70 -4.54
C LYS A 74 11.09 2.18 -3.26
N ILE A 75 11.25 0.86 -3.19
CA ILE A 75 12.06 0.18 -2.17
C ILE A 75 12.97 -0.80 -2.88
N THR A 76 14.29 -0.65 -2.72
CA THR A 76 15.28 -1.41 -3.49
C THR A 76 16.65 -1.40 -2.81
N GLU A 77 17.54 -2.30 -3.21
CA GLU A 77 18.95 -2.24 -2.82
C GLU A 77 19.65 -0.98 -3.35
N ASP A 78 20.63 -0.50 -2.60
CA ASP A 78 21.50 0.61 -3.01
C ASP A 78 22.89 0.07 -3.37
N THR A 79 23.11 -0.17 -4.67
CA THR A 79 24.41 -0.65 -5.18
C THR A 79 25.49 0.42 -5.22
N GLN A 80 25.16 1.69 -4.96
CA GLN A 80 26.08 2.82 -5.10
C GLN A 80 26.93 3.06 -3.84
N LYS A 81 26.52 2.53 -2.67
CA LYS A 81 27.27 2.70 -1.41
C LYS A 81 28.28 1.56 -1.18
N HIS A 82 29.40 1.64 -1.88
CA HIS A 82 30.48 0.64 -1.76
C HIS A 82 31.08 0.48 -0.35
N ASN A 83 30.92 1.48 0.53
CA ASN A 83 31.53 1.47 1.87
C ASN A 83 30.67 0.82 2.97
N GLN A 84 29.43 0.43 2.66
CA GLN A 84 28.53 -0.23 3.60
C GLN A 84 27.84 -1.38 2.87
N PRO A 85 28.00 -2.64 3.31
CA PRO A 85 27.32 -3.77 2.67
C PRO A 85 25.83 -3.77 3.00
N HIS A 86 25.05 -4.46 2.16
CA HIS A 86 23.63 -4.77 2.39
C HIS A 86 22.74 -3.54 2.60
N VAL A 87 23.02 -2.48 1.84
CA VAL A 87 22.27 -1.22 1.91
C VAL A 87 21.04 -1.32 1.03
N PHE A 88 19.92 -0.82 1.55
CA PHE A 88 18.70 -0.60 0.80
C PHE A 88 18.13 0.77 1.11
N LEU A 89 17.23 1.23 0.27
CA LEU A 89 16.64 2.56 0.38
C LEU A 89 15.12 2.52 0.19
N VAL A 90 14.43 3.40 0.91
CA VAL A 90 13.00 3.67 0.80
C VAL A 90 12.85 5.09 0.28
N VAL A 91 12.34 5.23 -0.94
CA VAL A 91 12.01 6.51 -1.56
C VAL A 91 10.54 6.78 -1.32
N THR A 92 10.21 7.90 -0.67
CA THR A 92 8.87 8.46 -0.64
C THR A 92 8.83 9.75 -1.47
N LYS A 93 7.64 10.32 -1.68
CA LYS A 93 7.49 11.63 -2.36
C LYS A 93 8.32 12.76 -1.74
N THR A 94 8.64 12.67 -0.45
CA THR A 94 9.25 13.76 0.31
C THR A 94 10.67 13.46 0.77
N ASN A 95 11.07 12.18 0.86
CA ASN A 95 12.34 11.81 1.46
C ASN A 95 12.92 10.51 0.87
N ILE A 96 14.24 10.35 0.98
CA ILE A 96 14.95 9.11 0.68
C ILE A 96 15.64 8.64 1.97
N GLN A 97 15.15 7.54 2.52
CA GLN A 97 15.71 6.94 3.71
C GLN A 97 16.61 5.77 3.33
N HIS A 98 17.82 5.71 3.90
CA HIS A 98 18.74 4.59 3.70
C HIS A 98 18.79 3.71 4.94
N PHE A 99 19.01 2.42 4.72
CA PHE A 99 19.15 1.40 5.74
C PHE A 99 20.27 0.44 5.34
N ALA A 100 20.92 -0.20 6.30
CA ALA A 100 21.77 -1.35 6.04
C ALA A 100 21.39 -2.52 6.94
N ALA A 101 21.37 -3.72 6.37
CA ALA A 101 21.06 -4.95 7.10
C ALA A 101 22.33 -5.67 7.57
N ASN A 102 22.16 -6.70 8.40
CA ASN A 102 23.27 -7.50 8.92
C ASN A 102 23.82 -8.53 7.91
N SER A 103 23.01 -8.92 6.94
CA SER A 103 23.37 -9.84 5.86
C SER A 103 22.55 -9.53 4.60
N GLU A 104 22.93 -10.10 3.47
CA GLU A 104 22.16 -10.01 2.23
C GLU A 104 20.76 -10.63 2.38
N GLU A 105 20.66 -11.77 3.05
CA GLU A 105 19.36 -12.41 3.32
C GLU A 105 18.45 -11.50 4.15
N ASP A 106 18.98 -10.91 5.23
CA ASP A 106 18.20 -10.02 6.09
C ASP A 106 17.81 -8.73 5.34
N MET A 107 18.67 -8.21 4.46
CA MET A 107 18.33 -7.10 3.56
C MET A 107 17.10 -7.43 2.71
N TRP A 108 17.10 -8.58 2.04
CA TRP A 108 15.97 -8.99 1.20
C TRP A 108 14.71 -9.28 2.00
N GLN A 109 14.83 -9.80 3.22
CA GLN A 109 13.69 -9.95 4.13
C GLN A 109 13.09 -8.59 4.52
N TRP A 110 13.93 -7.58 4.81
CA TRP A 110 13.47 -6.22 5.08
C TRP A 110 12.83 -5.57 3.85
N VAL A 111 13.48 -5.65 2.68
CA VAL A 111 12.96 -5.12 1.42
C VAL A 111 11.60 -5.74 1.11
N THR A 112 11.47 -7.07 1.18
CA THR A 112 10.21 -7.78 0.90
C THR A 112 9.12 -7.39 1.91
N ALA A 113 9.45 -7.35 3.20
CA ALA A 113 8.48 -6.97 4.23
C ALA A 113 7.99 -5.53 4.03
N LEU A 114 8.90 -4.59 3.80
CA LEU A 114 8.56 -3.18 3.55
C LEU A 114 7.74 -3.02 2.27
N GLN A 115 8.10 -3.71 1.19
CA GLN A 115 7.32 -3.72 -0.05
C GLN A 115 5.91 -4.26 0.19
N SER A 116 5.76 -5.37 0.93
CA SER A 116 4.43 -5.95 1.22
C SER A 116 3.52 -5.03 2.04
N VAL A 117 4.08 -4.04 2.74
CA VAL A 117 3.36 -3.05 3.52
C VAL A 117 3.08 -1.79 2.70
N ALA A 118 4.10 -1.27 2.02
CA ALA A 118 4.02 -0.02 1.26
C ALA A 118 3.30 -0.17 -0.08
N PHE A 119 3.44 -1.31 -0.73
CA PHE A 119 2.81 -1.65 -2.00
C PHE A 119 1.82 -2.77 -1.74
N LYS A 120 0.58 -2.38 -1.47
CA LYS A 120 -0.54 -3.31 -1.52
C LYS A 120 -0.60 -3.84 -2.95
N ASP A 121 -0.90 -5.13 -3.13
CA ASP A 121 -1.18 -5.76 -4.44
C ASP A 121 -2.35 -5.10 -5.21
N SER A 122 -2.89 -3.98 -4.71
CA SER A 122 -3.95 -3.16 -5.28
C SER A 122 -3.55 -2.39 -6.55
N VAL A 123 -2.37 -2.65 -7.13
CA VAL A 123 -2.14 -2.30 -8.55
C VAL A 123 -2.98 -3.22 -9.46
N SER A 124 -3.57 -4.30 -8.94
CA SER A 124 -4.68 -5.01 -9.58
C SER A 124 -6.05 -4.35 -9.32
N ARG A 125 -6.27 -3.10 -9.75
CA ARG A 125 -7.63 -2.48 -9.92
C ARG A 125 -8.30 -1.84 -8.68
N GLN A 126 -7.61 -0.91 -8.02
CA GLN A 126 -8.33 0.20 -7.36
C GLN A 126 -7.79 1.54 -7.87
N THR A 127 -7.73 1.69 -9.19
CA THR A 127 -8.21 2.95 -9.74
C THR A 127 -9.61 3.12 -9.18
N ILE A 128 -9.86 4.27 -8.59
CA ILE A 128 -11.20 4.78 -8.41
C ILE A 128 -11.73 4.95 -9.85
N GLU A 129 -12.18 3.85 -10.46
CA GLU A 129 -13.32 3.92 -11.34
C GLU A 129 -14.45 4.27 -10.37
N GLU A 130 -14.62 5.56 -10.11
CA GLU A 130 -15.98 6.06 -9.92
C GLU A 130 -16.68 5.53 -11.15
N ASP A 131 -17.47 4.48 -10.97
CA ASP A 131 -18.37 3.95 -11.98
C ASP A 131 -19.14 5.17 -12.50
N ASN A 132 -18.65 5.73 -13.60
CA ASN A 132 -19.30 6.83 -14.28
C ASN A 132 -20.41 6.15 -15.08
N GLU A 133 -21.42 5.64 -14.35
CA GLU A 133 -22.61 4.99 -14.89
C GLU A 133 -23.34 5.90 -15.90
N LEU A 134 -22.98 7.19 -15.93
CA LEU A 134 -23.44 8.16 -16.91
C LEU A 134 -22.98 7.86 -18.36
N TYR A 135 -21.88 7.13 -18.54
CA TYR A 135 -21.29 6.84 -19.87
C TYR A 135 -21.09 5.35 -20.17
N CYS A 136 -21.34 4.47 -19.21
CA CYS A 136 -21.50 3.04 -19.50
C CYS A 136 -22.82 2.89 -20.25
N SER A 137 -22.77 2.78 -21.58
CA SER A 137 -23.83 2.11 -22.32
C SER A 137 -23.89 0.69 -21.77
N SER A 138 -24.77 0.48 -20.80
CA SER A 138 -25.09 -0.84 -20.25
C SER A 138 -25.29 -1.83 -21.40
N GLU A 139 -24.86 -3.07 -21.19
CA GLU A 139 -25.03 -4.21 -22.12
C GLU A 139 -26.51 -4.50 -22.50
N ASP A 140 -27.45 -3.66 -22.06
CA ASP A 140 -28.88 -3.69 -22.34
C ASP A 140 -29.34 -2.54 -23.26
N SER A 141 -28.41 -1.90 -24.00
CA SER A 141 -28.73 -0.88 -25.01
C SER A 141 -29.52 -1.49 -26.17
N GLY A 142 -30.82 -1.67 -25.97
CA GLY A 142 -31.71 -2.31 -26.95
C GLY A 142 -32.88 -3.07 -26.33
N VAL A 143 -32.87 -3.33 -25.01
CA VAL A 143 -33.94 -4.10 -24.36
C VAL A 143 -34.93 -3.18 -23.64
N PHE A 144 -36.17 -3.18 -24.10
CA PHE A 144 -37.24 -2.32 -23.57
C PHE A 144 -38.44 -3.15 -23.14
N SER A 145 -38.91 -2.96 -21.90
CA SER A 145 -40.21 -3.47 -21.47
C SER A 145 -41.31 -2.60 -22.09
N VAL A 146 -42.09 -3.16 -23.01
CA VAL A 146 -43.17 -2.47 -23.74
C VAL A 146 -44.51 -3.16 -23.51
N ARG A 147 -45.61 -2.45 -23.77
CA ARG A 147 -46.95 -3.04 -23.83
C ARG A 147 -47.41 -3.08 -25.27
N LEU A 148 -47.55 -4.29 -25.83
CA LEU A 148 -48.06 -4.48 -27.18
C LEU A 148 -49.54 -4.08 -27.24
N VAL A 149 -49.85 -3.15 -28.13
CA VAL A 149 -51.21 -2.73 -28.47
C VAL A 149 -51.68 -3.51 -29.68
N ALA A 150 -52.95 -3.88 -29.73
CA ALA A 150 -53.53 -4.59 -30.87
C ALA A 150 -53.35 -3.79 -32.17
N SER A 151 -52.87 -4.46 -33.21
CA SER A 151 -52.70 -3.96 -34.57
C SER A 151 -52.93 -5.09 -35.57
N GLU A 152 -53.17 -4.74 -36.84
CA GLU A 152 -53.32 -5.75 -37.91
C GLU A 152 -52.08 -6.68 -37.99
N ALA A 153 -50.89 -6.13 -37.75
CA ALA A 153 -49.66 -6.91 -37.71
C ALA A 153 -49.62 -7.89 -36.52
N SER A 154 -50.03 -7.46 -35.32
CA SER A 154 -50.04 -8.34 -34.16
C SER A 154 -51.05 -9.48 -34.30
N GLU A 155 -52.22 -9.22 -34.90
CA GLU A 155 -53.24 -10.25 -35.16
C GLU A 155 -52.76 -11.27 -36.18
N ARG A 156 -52.17 -10.82 -37.30
CA ARG A 156 -51.58 -11.70 -38.32
C ARG A 156 -50.45 -12.57 -37.77
N CYS A 157 -49.71 -12.06 -36.79
CA CYS A 157 -48.61 -12.76 -36.16
C CYS A 157 -49.02 -13.53 -34.89
N GLY A 158 -50.30 -13.50 -34.48
CA GLY A 158 -50.78 -14.19 -33.28
C GLY A 158 -50.19 -13.67 -31.97
N LEU A 159 -49.80 -12.40 -31.91
CA LEU A 159 -49.26 -11.75 -30.71
C LEU A 159 -50.38 -11.08 -29.91
N PRO A 160 -50.82 -11.66 -28.77
CA PRO A 160 -51.87 -11.06 -27.95
C PRO A 160 -51.42 -9.73 -27.33
N PRO A 161 -52.33 -8.77 -27.09
CA PRO A 161 -51.99 -7.54 -26.37
C PRO A 161 -51.51 -7.83 -24.94
N GLY A 162 -50.44 -7.17 -24.50
CA GLY A 162 -49.84 -7.48 -23.19
C GLY A 162 -48.43 -6.93 -22.99
N PRO A 163 -47.76 -7.27 -21.87
CA PRO A 163 -46.37 -6.93 -21.64
C PRO A 163 -45.43 -7.78 -22.50
N TYR A 164 -44.48 -7.13 -23.16
CA TYR A 164 -43.46 -7.75 -24.00
C TYR A 164 -42.10 -7.12 -23.75
N THR A 165 -41.05 -7.85 -24.11
CA THR A 165 -39.69 -7.34 -24.17
C THR A 165 -39.34 -7.07 -25.63
N LEU A 166 -39.15 -5.80 -25.98
CA LEU A 166 -38.61 -5.38 -27.27
C LEU A 166 -37.09 -5.44 -27.19
N VAL A 167 -36.46 -6.18 -28.11
CA VAL A 167 -35.01 -6.23 -28.28
C VAL A 167 -34.70 -5.57 -29.62
N VAL A 168 -33.93 -4.48 -29.61
CA VAL A 168 -33.54 -3.66 -30.77
C VAL A 168 -32.13 -4.02 -31.21
#